data_AF-A0AAJ1L281-F1
#
_entry.id   AF-A0AAJ1L281-F1
#
_cell.length_a   1.000
_cell.length_b   1.000
_cell.length_c   1.000
_cell.angle_alpha   90.00
_cell.angle_beta   90.00
_cell.angle_gamma   90.00
#
_symmetry.space_group_name_H-M   'P 1'
#
loop_
_entity.id
_entity.type
_entity.pdbx_description
1 polymer ?
#
loop_
_entity_poly.entity_id
_entity_poly.type
_entity_poly.pdbx_seq_one_letter_code
_entity_poly.pdbx_strand_id
1 'polypeptide(L)'
;MEIEFENIGFIKSGKIKTNNITVIFGPNNVGKTYLSYSTYAAISRYNDIFREKIKIPKSVSSNLVLNGTARYDITNVFTDSLVKSVNEEVSSSLPAFFKDSSGMFSKSKISVIDSYIKDRVVNSEVNVNISVSENIILNIQKKKTIHVLILQSPHPKRIMSQGVLSLI
;
A
#
# COMPACT_ATOMS: atom_id res chain seq x y z
N MET A 1 11.61 -4.09 8.10
CA MET A 1 10.17 -4.30 8.42
C MET A 1 10.10 -5.38 9.48
N GLU A 2 8.93 -5.56 10.09
CA GLU A 2 8.68 -6.70 10.97
C GLU A 2 7.48 -7.47 10.46
N ILE A 3 7.53 -8.80 10.51
CA ILE A 3 6.50 -9.67 9.99
C ILE A 3 6.18 -10.72 11.04
N GLU A 4 4.91 -10.80 11.38
CA GLU A 4 4.34 -11.77 12.31
C GLU A 4 3.57 -12.83 11.53
N PHE A 5 3.70 -14.07 11.98
CA PHE A 5 3.15 -15.26 11.34
C PHE A 5 2.30 -16.04 12.33
N GLU A 6 1.16 -16.54 11.88
CA GLU A 6 0.36 -17.53 12.60
C GLU A 6 -0.06 -18.65 11.63
N ASN A 7 0.04 -19.90 12.09
CA ASN A 7 -0.38 -21.10 11.36
C ASN A 7 0.17 -21.20 9.93
N ILE A 8 1.48 -21.00 9.74
CA ILE A 8 2.15 -21.08 8.43
C ILE A 8 2.87 -22.44 8.35
N GLY A 9 2.18 -23.42 7.77
CA GLY A 9 2.66 -24.80 7.77
C GLY A 9 2.92 -25.34 9.17
N PHE A 10 4.16 -25.72 9.48
CA PHE A 10 4.54 -26.21 10.81
C PHE A 10 4.77 -25.09 11.84
N ILE A 11 4.73 -23.83 11.42
CA ILE A 11 4.96 -22.68 12.29
C ILE A 11 3.62 -22.26 12.91
N LYS A 12 3.43 -22.54 14.19
CA LYS A 12 2.23 -22.12 14.94
C LYS A 12 2.17 -20.61 15.09
N SER A 13 3.27 -20.00 15.53
CA SER A 13 3.44 -18.55 15.59
C SER A 13 4.92 -18.19 15.51
N GLY A 14 5.22 -16.97 15.07
CA GLY A 14 6.59 -16.47 15.02
C GLY A 14 6.66 -15.05 14.52
N LYS A 15 7.83 -14.44 14.69
CA LYS A 15 8.10 -13.08 14.23
C LYS A 15 9.49 -13.00 13.62
N ILE A 16 9.61 -12.29 12.51
CA ILE A 16 10.89 -11.97 11.89
C ILE A 16 11.02 -10.46 11.71
N LYS A 17 12.15 -9.92 12.14
CA LYS A 17 12.55 -8.55 11.82
C LYS A 17 13.49 -8.60 10.63
N THR A 18 13.10 -7.97 9.54
CA THR A 18 13.91 -7.90 8.32
C THR A 18 14.84 -6.69 8.34
N ASN A 19 16.11 -6.95 8.03
CA ASN A 19 17.18 -5.98 7.80
C ASN A 19 17.68 -6.09 6.36
N ASN A 20 18.74 -5.35 5.99
CA ASN A 20 19.35 -5.39 4.65
C ASN A 20 19.68 -6.82 4.18
N ILE A 21 20.16 -7.66 5.10
CA ILE A 21 20.38 -9.09 4.88
C ILE A 21 19.76 -9.82 6.07
N THR A 22 18.89 -10.78 5.78
CA THR A 22 18.24 -11.64 6.80
C THR A 22 18.51 -13.09 6.43
N VAL A 23 19.22 -13.81 7.30
CA VAL A 23 19.59 -15.22 7.08
C VAL A 23 18.74 -16.11 7.98
N ILE A 24 18.03 -17.07 7.40
CA ILE A 24 17.25 -18.08 8.11
C ILE A 24 18.03 -19.39 8.06
N PHE A 25 18.44 -19.92 9.21
CA PHE A 25 19.22 -21.15 9.33
C PHE A 25 18.61 -22.11 10.37
N GLY A 26 19.02 -23.38 10.33
CA GLY A 26 18.52 -24.44 11.22
C GLY A 26 18.39 -25.80 10.53
N PRO A 27 17.94 -26.85 11.24
CA PRO A 27 17.80 -28.21 10.71
C PRO A 27 16.83 -28.31 9.53
N ASN A 28 16.94 -29.36 8.71
CA ASN A 28 16.00 -29.58 7.60
C ASN A 28 14.58 -29.88 8.10
N ASN A 29 13.58 -29.50 7.31
CA ASN A 29 12.16 -29.77 7.57
C ASN A 29 11.55 -29.12 8.82
N VAL A 30 12.20 -28.09 9.41
CA VAL A 30 11.67 -27.34 10.57
C VAL A 30 10.85 -26.09 10.21
N GLY A 31 10.46 -25.94 8.95
CA GLY A 31 9.67 -24.78 8.50
C GLY A 31 10.47 -23.62 7.89
N LYS A 32 11.78 -23.76 7.67
CA LYS A 32 12.60 -22.70 7.04
C LYS A 32 12.04 -22.23 5.68
N THR A 33 11.63 -23.17 4.83
CA THR A 33 11.03 -22.86 3.50
C THR A 33 9.74 -22.08 3.65
N TYR A 34 8.86 -22.52 4.56
CA TYR A 34 7.60 -21.83 4.86
C TYR A 34 7.84 -20.41 5.38
N LEU A 35 8.76 -20.24 6.33
CA LEU A 35 9.12 -18.93 6.87
C LEU A 35 9.70 -18.02 5.79
N SER A 36 10.67 -18.51 5.02
CA SER A 36 11.34 -17.74 3.97
C SER A 36 10.37 -17.30 2.88
N TYR A 37 9.57 -18.22 2.35
CA TYR A 37 8.65 -17.91 1.26
C TYR A 37 7.48 -17.05 1.73
N SER A 38 6.98 -17.25 2.96
CA SER A 38 5.93 -16.39 3.53
C SER A 38 6.46 -14.99 3.81
N THR A 39 7.70 -14.86 4.30
CA THR A 39 8.38 -13.57 4.47
C THR A 39 8.48 -12.84 3.13
N TYR A 40 8.93 -13.53 2.08
CA TYR A 40 9.05 -12.96 0.74
C TYR A 40 7.68 -12.59 0.16
N ALA A 41 6.67 -13.47 0.27
CA ALA A 41 5.31 -13.21 -0.18
C ALA A 41 4.72 -11.97 0.50
N ALA A 42 4.89 -11.87 1.82
CA ALA A 42 4.43 -10.73 2.60
C ALA A 42 5.04 -9.42 2.10
N ILE A 43 6.37 -9.35 1.95
CA ILE A 43 7.06 -8.14 1.53
C ILE A 43 6.71 -7.75 0.10
N SER A 44 6.69 -8.73 -0.82
CA SER A 44 6.40 -8.49 -2.23
C SER A 44 4.98 -7.97 -2.43
N ARG A 45 3.99 -8.50 -1.71
CA ARG A 45 2.58 -8.09 -1.83
C ARG A 45 2.22 -6.86 -1.02
N TYR A 46 2.86 -6.66 0.12
CA TYR A 46 2.54 -5.55 1.02
C TYR A 46 2.61 -4.20 0.31
N ASN A 47 3.69 -3.94 -0.44
CA ASN A 47 3.86 -2.65 -1.11
C ASN A 47 2.82 -2.39 -2.20
N ASP A 48 2.45 -3.42 -2.97
CA ASP A 48 1.47 -3.31 -4.05
C ASP A 48 0.07 -3.09 -3.47
N ILE A 49 -0.33 -3.92 -2.51
CA ILE A 49 -1.63 -3.81 -1.81
C ILE A 49 -1.74 -2.45 -1.10
N PHE A 50 -0.67 -2.01 -0.44
CA PHE A 50 -0.66 -0.71 0.24
C PHE A 50 -0.93 0.43 -0.74
N ARG A 51 -0.31 0.40 -1.92
CA ARG A 51 -0.53 1.39 -2.99
C ARG A 51 -1.96 1.35 -3.52
N GLU A 52 -2.50 0.17 -3.77
CA GLU A 52 -3.87 -0.01 -4.29
C GLU A 52 -4.95 0.41 -3.29
N LYS A 53 -4.70 0.21 -1.99
CA LYS A 53 -5.66 0.55 -0.93
C LYS A 53 -5.62 2.01 -0.51
N ILE A 54 -4.58 2.78 -0.83
CA ILE A 54 -4.59 4.23 -0.59
C ILE A 54 -5.71 4.86 -1.42
N LYS A 55 -6.60 5.59 -0.74
CA LYS A 55 -7.69 6.32 -1.38
C LYS A 55 -7.65 7.78 -0.96
N ILE A 56 -7.82 8.67 -1.94
CA ILE A 56 -8.04 10.09 -1.68
C ILE A 56 -9.52 10.29 -1.34
N PRO A 57 -9.86 11.06 -0.28
CA PRO A 57 -11.25 11.31 0.05
C PRO A 57 -12.00 11.99 -1.10
N LYS A 58 -13.26 11.60 -1.33
CA LYS A 58 -14.12 12.20 -2.37
C LYS A 58 -14.25 13.72 -2.23
N SER A 59 -14.12 14.27 -1.02
CA SER A 59 -14.14 15.71 -0.79
C SER A 59 -12.97 16.43 -1.46
N VAL A 60 -11.78 15.81 -1.49
CA VAL A 60 -10.57 16.35 -2.14
C VAL A 60 -10.75 16.34 -3.65
N SER A 61 -11.19 15.22 -4.22
CA SER A 61 -11.44 15.13 -5.67
C SER A 61 -12.57 16.07 -6.11
N SER A 62 -13.65 16.20 -5.33
CA SER A 62 -14.72 17.17 -5.58
C SER A 62 -14.21 18.61 -5.57
N ASN A 63 -13.35 18.96 -4.62
CA ASN A 63 -12.75 20.30 -4.53
C ASN A 63 -11.87 20.60 -5.74
N LEU A 64 -11.06 19.62 -6.17
CA LEU A 64 -10.23 19.74 -7.38
C LEU A 64 -11.09 20.01 -8.63
N VAL A 65 -12.19 19.27 -8.77
CA VAL A 65 -13.12 19.41 -9.89
C VAL A 65 -13.80 20.78 -9.89
N LEU A 66 -14.25 21.26 -8.73
CA LEU A 66 -15.00 22.52 -8.61
C LEU A 66 -14.11 23.76 -8.67
N ASN A 67 -12.98 23.72 -7.96
CA ASN A 67 -12.13 24.90 -7.72
C ASN A 67 -10.83 24.88 -8.53
N GLY A 68 -10.57 23.81 -9.29
CA GLY A 68 -9.32 23.64 -10.05
C GLY A 68 -8.09 23.38 -9.19
N THR A 69 -8.22 23.44 -7.87
CA THR A 69 -7.14 23.12 -6.94
C THR A 69 -7.69 22.36 -5.73
N ALA A 70 -6.92 21.41 -5.22
CA ALA A 70 -7.21 20.78 -3.94
C ALA A 70 -5.93 20.61 -3.13
N ARG A 71 -6.09 20.64 -1.81
CA ARG A 71 -5.01 20.42 -0.84
C ARG A 71 -5.42 19.28 0.07
N TYR A 72 -4.52 18.32 0.27
CA TYR A 72 -4.77 17.19 1.15
C TYR A 72 -3.54 16.84 1.96
N ASP A 73 -3.67 16.81 3.29
CA ASP A 73 -2.61 16.30 4.15
C ASP A 73 -2.50 14.78 3.99
N ILE A 74 -1.40 14.34 3.38
CA ILE A 74 -1.16 12.92 3.09
C ILE A 74 -1.04 12.08 4.36
N THR A 75 -0.75 12.68 5.51
CA THR A 75 -0.66 11.91 6.76
C THR A 75 -1.99 11.27 7.15
N ASN A 76 -3.11 11.85 6.68
CA ASN A 76 -4.45 11.32 6.91
C ASN A 76 -4.73 9.98 6.20
N VAL A 77 -3.89 9.56 5.24
CA VAL A 77 -4.03 8.20 4.64
C VAL A 77 -3.61 7.10 5.62
N PHE A 78 -2.75 7.40 6.59
CA PHE A 78 -2.21 6.41 7.52
C PHE A 78 -3.17 6.19 8.69
N THR A 79 -4.24 5.43 8.43
CA THR A 79 -5.21 5.01 9.45
C THR A 79 -5.01 3.56 9.87
N ASP A 80 -5.43 3.22 11.09
CA ASP A 80 -5.44 1.83 11.56
C ASP A 80 -6.31 0.93 10.65
N SER A 81 -7.38 1.49 10.07
CA SER A 81 -8.23 0.75 9.13
C SER A 81 -7.49 0.41 7.83
N LEU A 82 -6.66 1.32 7.30
CA LEU A 82 -5.84 1.05 6.12
C LEU A 82 -4.87 -0.09 6.45
N VAL A 83 -4.09 0.04 7.53
CA VAL A 83 -3.10 -0.97 7.95
C VAL A 83 -3.76 -2.33 8.17
N LYS A 84 -4.92 -2.37 8.84
CA LYS A 84 -5.67 -3.61 9.03
C LYS A 84 -6.09 -4.22 7.70
N SER A 85 -6.69 -3.43 6.82
CA SER A 85 -7.17 -3.93 5.52
C SER A 85 -6.02 -4.44 4.62
N VAL A 86 -4.86 -3.78 4.64
CA VAL A 86 -3.67 -4.22 3.90
C VAL A 86 -3.20 -5.57 4.43
N ASN A 87 -3.13 -5.75 5.76
CA ASN A 87 -2.70 -7.01 6.36
C ASN A 87 -3.69 -8.17 6.14
N GLU A 88 -4.99 -7.88 6.14
CA GLU A 88 -6.02 -8.85 5.77
C GLU A 88 -5.83 -9.33 4.32
N GLU A 89 -5.59 -8.40 3.39
CA GLU A 89 -5.39 -8.75 1.99
C GLU A 89 -4.07 -9.49 1.76
N VAL A 90 -2.97 -9.06 2.40
CA VAL A 90 -1.69 -9.79 2.39
C VAL A 90 -1.88 -11.22 2.87
N SER A 91 -2.58 -11.43 4.00
CA SER A 91 -2.88 -12.77 4.51
C SER A 91 -3.69 -13.60 3.51
N SER A 92 -4.74 -13.02 2.91
CA SER A 92 -5.58 -13.72 1.93
C SER A 92 -4.87 -14.03 0.61
N SER A 93 -3.77 -13.33 0.30
CA SER A 93 -2.98 -13.57 -0.91
C SER A 93 -2.06 -14.79 -0.81
N LEU A 94 -1.84 -15.30 0.42
CA LEU A 94 -0.89 -16.36 0.70
C LEU A 94 -1.22 -17.70 0.02
N PRO A 95 -2.48 -18.20 0.04
CA PRO A 95 -2.82 -19.43 -0.67
C PRO A 95 -2.51 -19.34 -2.18
N ALA A 96 -2.82 -18.21 -2.81
CA ALA A 96 -2.53 -17.99 -4.23
C ALA A 96 -1.01 -17.95 -4.49
N PHE A 97 -0.23 -17.34 -3.61
CA PHE A 97 1.24 -17.31 -3.73
C PHE A 97 1.84 -18.72 -3.67
N PHE A 98 1.37 -19.55 -2.72
CA PHE A 98 1.82 -20.93 -2.56
C PHE A 98 1.18 -21.92 -3.54
N LYS A 99 0.25 -21.46 -4.40
CA LYS A 99 -0.59 -22.32 -5.26
C LYS A 99 -1.28 -23.43 -4.46
N ASP A 100 -1.73 -23.08 -3.26
CA ASP A 100 -2.34 -24.02 -2.33
C ASP A 100 -3.77 -24.35 -2.77
N SER A 101 -3.96 -25.58 -3.25
CA SER A 101 -5.27 -26.17 -3.52
C SER A 101 -5.81 -27.00 -2.35
N SER A 102 -4.97 -27.26 -1.34
CA SER A 102 -5.30 -28.14 -0.20
C SER A 102 -5.98 -27.41 0.96
N GLY A 103 -5.96 -26.07 0.96
CA GLY A 103 -6.48 -25.25 2.04
C GLY A 103 -5.57 -25.22 3.27
N MET A 104 -4.31 -25.61 3.12
CA MET A 104 -3.27 -25.56 4.15
C MET A 104 -3.12 -24.16 4.76
N PHE A 105 -3.30 -23.11 3.96
CA PHE A 105 -3.16 -21.72 4.41
C PHE A 105 -4.50 -21.05 4.82
N SER A 106 -5.61 -21.80 4.88
CA SER A 106 -6.94 -21.26 5.19
C SER A 106 -7.05 -20.57 6.56
N LYS A 107 -6.21 -20.99 7.53
CA LYS A 107 -6.14 -20.42 8.89
C LYS A 107 -4.87 -19.59 9.13
N SER A 108 -4.07 -19.40 8.08
CA SER A 108 -2.82 -18.65 8.17
C SER A 108 -3.09 -17.16 8.30
N LYS A 109 -2.30 -16.48 9.11
CA LYS A 109 -2.27 -15.03 9.18
C LYS A 109 -0.85 -14.53 9.06
N ILE A 110 -0.71 -13.42 8.34
CA ILE A 110 0.52 -12.66 8.23
C ILE A 110 0.20 -11.20 8.54
N SER A 111 0.98 -10.60 9.44
CA SER A 111 0.91 -9.17 9.72
C SER A 111 2.26 -8.53 9.47
N VAL A 112 2.28 -7.55 8.58
CA VAL A 112 3.43 -6.71 8.25
C VAL A 112 3.32 -5.40 9.04
N ILE A 113 4.35 -5.15 9.82
CA ILE A 113 4.55 -3.94 10.60
C ILE A 113 5.68 -3.15 9.94
N ASP A 114 5.32 -2.09 9.23
CA ASP A 114 6.27 -1.15 8.63
C ASP A 114 6.23 0.19 9.37
N SER A 115 7.04 0.29 10.42
CA SER A 115 7.17 1.52 11.22
C SER A 115 7.70 2.72 10.43
N TYR A 116 8.28 2.51 9.24
CA TYR A 116 8.93 3.56 8.46
C TYR A 116 8.10 4.04 7.26
N ILE A 117 7.00 3.36 6.91
CA ILE A 117 6.22 3.71 5.70
C ILE A 117 5.73 5.15 5.75
N LYS A 118 5.23 5.59 6.91
CA LYS A 118 4.75 6.96 7.12
C LYS A 118 5.86 7.96 6.87
N ASP A 119 7.02 7.76 7.48
CA ASP A 119 8.17 8.65 7.33
C ASP A 119 8.70 8.68 5.89
N ARG A 120 8.78 7.52 5.22
CA ARG A 120 9.20 7.45 3.81
C ARG A 120 8.26 8.23 2.89
N VAL A 121 6.96 8.10 3.11
CA VAL A 121 5.96 8.84 2.33
C VAL A 121 5.96 10.32 2.71
N VAL A 122 6.09 10.67 3.99
CA VAL A 122 6.11 12.05 4.48
C VAL A 122 7.31 12.82 3.95
N ASN A 123 8.49 12.20 3.92
CA ASN A 123 9.74 12.82 3.47
C ASN A 123 9.97 12.72 1.95
N SER A 124 9.06 12.10 1.20
CA SER A 124 9.16 12.07 -0.26
C SER A 124 8.71 13.38 -0.90
N GLU A 125 9.36 13.71 -2.00
CA GLU A 125 8.95 14.77 -2.92
C GLU A 125 8.20 14.17 -4.10
N VAL A 126 7.15 14.85 -4.53
CA VAL A 126 6.35 14.46 -5.68
C VAL A 126 6.17 15.70 -6.56
N ASN A 127 6.48 15.56 -7.85
CA ASN A 127 6.13 16.55 -8.86
C ASN A 127 5.83 15.78 -10.15
N VAL A 128 4.53 15.59 -10.41
CA VAL A 128 4.06 14.76 -11.52
C VAL A 128 3.01 15.55 -12.30
N ASN A 129 3.11 15.49 -13.63
CA ASN A 129 2.08 15.96 -14.55
C ASN A 129 1.44 14.75 -15.21
N ILE A 130 0.12 14.62 -15.08
CA ILE A 130 -0.67 13.54 -15.67
C ILE A 130 -1.58 14.14 -16.72
N SER A 131 -1.41 13.74 -17.98
CA SER A 131 -2.37 14.06 -19.03
C SER A 131 -3.57 13.12 -18.92
N VAL A 132 -4.74 13.68 -18.67
CA VAL A 132 -6.00 12.92 -18.55
C VAL A 132 -6.73 12.88 -19.89
N SER A 133 -6.67 13.98 -20.64
CA SER A 133 -7.15 14.10 -22.01
C SER A 133 -6.33 15.15 -22.74
N GLU A 134 -6.54 15.31 -24.05
CA GLU A 134 -5.81 16.28 -24.89
C GLU A 134 -5.71 17.69 -24.28
N ASN A 135 -6.70 18.08 -23.48
CA ASN A 135 -6.79 19.42 -22.90
C ASN A 135 -6.89 19.42 -21.37
N ILE A 136 -6.63 18.31 -20.68
CA ILE A 136 -6.71 18.25 -19.21
C ILE A 136 -5.41 17.68 -18.65
N ILE A 137 -4.68 18.53 -17.95
CA ILE A 137 -3.44 18.17 -17.25
C ILE A 137 -3.69 18.28 -15.75
N LEU A 138 -3.43 17.21 -15.02
CA LEU A 138 -3.38 17.20 -13.57
C LEU A 138 -1.94 17.39 -13.11
N ASN A 139 -1.67 18.47 -12.38
CA ASN A 139 -0.41 18.65 -11.70
C ASN A 139 -0.54 18.18 -10.24
N ILE A 140 0.37 17.31 -9.82
CA ILE A 140 0.44 16.76 -8.46
C ILE A 140 1.78 17.16 -7.86
N GLN A 141 1.74 17.95 -6.78
CA GLN A 141 2.93 18.47 -6.12
C GLN A 141 2.93 18.20 -4.63
N LYS A 142 4.11 17.84 -4.12
CA LYS A 142 4.43 17.74 -2.70
C LYS A 142 5.91 18.09 -2.50
N LYS A 143 6.19 19.01 -1.58
CA LYS A 143 7.57 19.38 -1.17
C LYS A 143 7.94 18.64 0.13
N LYS A 144 9.24 18.38 0.36
CA LYS A 144 9.71 17.65 1.57
C LYS A 144 9.16 18.18 2.89
N THR A 145 9.06 19.50 3.01
CA THR A 145 8.64 20.19 4.24
C THR A 145 7.13 20.33 4.38
N ILE A 146 6.37 20.03 3.33
CA ILE A 146 4.92 20.24 3.29
C ILE A 146 4.24 18.91 3.01
N HIS A 147 3.56 18.34 4.01
CA HIS A 147 2.82 17.08 3.89
C HIS A 147 1.54 17.19 3.04
N VAL A 148 1.29 18.37 2.48
CA VAL A 148 0.14 18.66 1.66
C VAL A 148 0.42 18.27 0.21
N LEU A 149 -0.40 17.35 -0.29
CA LEU A 149 -0.55 17.10 -1.72
C LEU A 149 -1.35 18.26 -2.33
N ILE A 150 -0.75 18.93 -3.30
CA ILE A 150 -1.40 19.97 -4.10
C ILE A 150 -1.78 19.34 -5.43
N LEU A 151 -3.07 19.33 -5.72
CA LEU A 151 -3.62 18.91 -7.00
C LEU A 151 -4.08 20.16 -7.74
N GLN A 152 -3.73 20.31 -9.02
CA GLN A 152 -4.15 21.44 -9.84
C GLN A 152 -4.63 20.97 -11.22
N SER A 153 -5.69 21.59 -11.72
CA SER A 153 -6.18 21.46 -13.09
C SER A 153 -6.44 22.84 -13.70
N PRO A 154 -5.89 23.15 -14.89
CA PRO A 154 -6.15 24.42 -15.56
C PRO A 154 -7.57 24.52 -16.15
N HIS A 155 -8.31 23.41 -16.26
CA HIS A 155 -9.65 23.37 -16.85
C HIS A 155 -10.69 22.61 -15.98
N PRO A 156 -10.99 23.08 -14.75
CA PRO A 156 -11.84 22.38 -13.78
C PRO A 156 -13.24 22.03 -14.31
N LYS A 157 -13.92 22.99 -14.96
CA LYS A 157 -15.29 22.81 -15.48
C LYS A 157 -15.40 21.72 -16.57
N ARG A 158 -14.31 21.45 -17.31
CA ARG A 158 -14.29 20.39 -18.35
C ARG A 158 -14.18 18.98 -17.75
N ILE A 159 -13.57 18.84 -16.57
CA ILE A 159 -13.51 17.56 -15.85
C ILE A 159 -14.92 17.08 -15.51
N MET A 160 -15.81 17.99 -15.09
CA MET A 160 -17.23 17.67 -14.82
C MET A 160 -17.97 17.16 -16.06
N SER A 161 -17.73 17.76 -17.23
CA SER A 161 -18.41 17.39 -18.48
C SER A 161 -17.96 16.06 -19.09
N GLN A 162 -16.74 15.59 -18.77
CA GLN A 162 -16.14 14.40 -19.39
C GLN A 162 -16.24 13.12 -18.54
N GLY A 163 -16.91 13.15 -17.38
CA GLY A 163 -17.11 11.94 -16.56
C GLY A 163 -15.83 11.35 -15.95
N VAL A 164 -14.74 12.11 -15.91
CA VAL A 164 -13.39 11.71 -15.45
C VAL A 164 -13.34 11.37 -13.94
N LEU A 165 -14.45 11.55 -13.21
CA LEU A 165 -14.59 11.30 -11.77
C LEU A 165 -14.25 9.87 -11.33
N SER A 166 -14.16 8.89 -12.24
CA SER A 166 -13.77 7.51 -11.90
C SER A 166 -12.25 7.30 -11.80
N LEU A 167 -11.42 8.28 -12.20
CA LEU A 167 -9.96 8.19 -12.25
C LEU A 167 -9.23 8.90 -11.08
N ILE A 168 -9.97 9.58 -10.18
CA ILE A 168 -9.45 10.35 -9.03
C ILE A 168 -10.10 9.89 -7.74
#